data_AF-A0A960ZTP8-F1
#
_entry.id   AF-A0A960ZTP8-F1
#
_cell.length_a   1.000
_cell.length_b   1.000
_cell.length_c   1.000
_cell.angle_alpha   90.00
_cell.angle_beta   90.00
_cell.angle_gamma   90.00
#
_symmetry.space_group_name_H-M   'P 1'
#
loop_
_entity.id
_entity.type
_entity.pdbx_description
1 polymer ?
#
loop_
_entity_poly.entity_id
_entity_poly.type
_entity_poly.pdbx_seq_one_letter_code
_entity_poly.pdbx_strand_id
1 'polypeptide(L)'
;MEHSPESPELFALPDTLPLMVLSDCYLFPGCVLPLFIFEERYRLMLLEALRSTRMFCIGLRSPDYPSGILPTSTAGLIRACRKQPDGTSHLMLYGVQR
;
A
#
# COMPACT_ATOMS: atom_id res chain seq x y z
N MET A 1 -4.32 16.68 -32.73
CA MET A 1 -3.25 16.25 -31.81
C MET A 1 -2.99 17.41 -30.88
N GLU A 2 -3.49 17.37 -29.65
CA GLU A 2 -2.87 17.98 -28.47
C GLU A 2 -3.41 17.18 -27.27
N HIS A 3 -2.61 16.23 -26.80
CA HIS A 3 -2.89 15.48 -25.57
C HIS A 3 -2.49 16.42 -24.42
N SER A 4 -3.46 16.97 -23.72
CA SER A 4 -3.20 17.75 -22.50
C SER A 4 -2.40 16.87 -21.52
N PRO A 5 -1.33 17.36 -20.89
CA PRO A 5 -0.61 16.56 -19.91
C PRO A 5 -1.57 16.31 -18.75
N GLU A 6 -1.82 15.04 -18.43
CA GLU A 6 -2.48 14.67 -17.18
C GLU A 6 -1.68 15.31 -16.06
N SER A 7 -2.30 16.26 -15.34
CA SER A 7 -1.76 16.76 -14.08
C SER A 7 -1.41 15.55 -13.22
N PRO A 8 -0.19 15.43 -12.68
CA PRO A 8 0.09 14.35 -11.75
C PRO A 8 -0.93 14.48 -10.63
N GLU A 9 -1.74 13.44 -10.41
CA GLU A 9 -2.66 13.45 -9.29
C GLU A 9 -1.82 13.63 -8.03
N LEU A 10 -1.83 14.85 -7.48
CA LEU A 10 -1.13 15.21 -6.26
C LEU A 10 -1.91 14.57 -5.11
N PHE A 11 -1.61 13.31 -4.84
CA PHE A 11 -2.10 12.62 -3.66
C PHE A 11 -1.44 13.25 -2.44
N ALA A 12 -2.21 14.03 -1.67
CA ALA A 12 -1.75 14.54 -0.39
C ALA A 12 -1.51 13.37 0.57
N LEU A 13 -0.23 13.09 0.85
CA LEU A 13 0.14 12.05 1.81
C LEU A 13 -0.13 12.55 3.24
N PRO A 14 -0.80 11.74 4.08
CA PRO A 14 -0.90 12.01 5.52
C PRO A 14 0.47 11.98 6.20
N ASP A 15 0.61 12.69 7.31
CA ASP A 15 1.84 12.71 8.14
C ASP A 15 2.24 11.31 8.62
N THR A 16 1.27 10.42 8.81
CA THR A 16 1.49 9.02 9.21
C THR A 16 0.61 8.07 8.43
N LEU A 17 1.17 6.94 8.00
CA LEU A 17 0.46 5.87 7.32
C LEU A 17 0.75 4.51 8.00
N PRO A 18 -0.22 3.58 8.00
CA PRO A 18 0.04 2.20 8.42
C PRO A 18 1.12 1.56 7.53
N LEU A 19 1.91 0.64 8.10
CA LEU A 19 2.97 -0.06 7.39
C LEU A 19 2.68 -1.56 7.33
N MET A 20 2.53 -2.11 6.12
CA MET A 20 2.55 -3.54 5.86
C MET A 20 3.97 -3.98 5.53
N VAL A 21 4.52 -4.92 6.30
CA VAL A 21 5.88 -5.42 6.10
C VAL A 21 5.83 -6.77 5.41
N LEU A 22 6.47 -6.85 4.25
CA LEU A 22 6.57 -8.07 3.44
C LEU A 22 8.03 -8.50 3.32
N SER A 23 8.24 -9.81 3.20
CA SER A 23 9.53 -10.36 2.77
C SER A 23 9.55 -10.37 1.24
N ASP A 24 10.62 -9.86 0.65
CA ASP A 24 10.91 -9.96 -0.80
C ASP A 24 9.85 -9.37 -1.75
N CYS A 25 9.08 -8.39 -1.29
CA CYS A 25 8.08 -7.70 -2.11
C CYS A 25 8.33 -6.19 -2.12
N TYR A 26 8.57 -5.65 -3.31
CA TYR A 26 8.78 -4.22 -3.54
C TYR A 26 7.57 -3.62 -4.23
N LEU A 27 7.13 -2.47 -3.75
CA LEU A 27 6.21 -1.60 -4.47
C LEU A 27 6.98 -0.36 -4.91
N PHE A 28 6.91 -0.03 -6.19
CA PHE A 28 7.46 1.21 -6.74
C PHE A 28 6.34 2.20 -7.10
N PRO A 29 6.59 3.52 -7.02
CA PRO A 29 5.67 4.52 -7.57
C PRO A 29 5.29 4.22 -9.02
N GLY A 30 4.00 4.36 -9.35
CA GLY A 30 3.46 4.03 -10.68
C GLY A 30 3.14 2.56 -10.91
N CYS A 31 3.59 1.64 -10.06
CA CYS A 31 3.30 0.22 -10.19
C CYS A 31 2.01 -0.18 -9.44
N VAL A 32 1.42 -1.31 -9.84
CA VAL A 32 0.29 -1.93 -9.13
C VAL A 32 0.73 -3.25 -8.51
N LEU A 33 0.48 -3.41 -7.21
CA LEU A 33 0.74 -4.62 -6.44
C LEU A 33 -0.60 -5.31 -6.08
N PRO A 34 -0.90 -6.48 -6.67
CA PRO A 34 -2.00 -7.30 -6.21
C PRO A 34 -1.64 -7.97 -4.88
N LEU A 35 -2.54 -7.90 -3.91
CA LEU A 35 -2.38 -8.48 -2.58
C LEU A 35 -3.56 -9.38 -2.22
N PHE A 36 -3.26 -10.50 -1.56
CA PHE A 36 -4.24 -11.34 -0.89
C PHE A 36 -4.10 -11.15 0.62
N ILE A 37 -5.11 -10.54 1.24
CA ILE A 37 -5.10 -10.18 2.66
C ILE A 37 -5.86 -11.25 3.45
N PHE A 38 -5.10 -12.12 4.11
CA PHE A 38 -5.64 -13.21 4.93
C PHE A 38 -5.25 -13.13 6.40
N GLU A 39 -4.06 -12.61 6.73
CA GLU A 39 -3.62 -12.43 8.12
C GLU A 39 -4.51 -11.43 8.87
N GLU A 40 -4.94 -11.80 10.07
CA GLU A 40 -5.87 -11.00 10.89
C GLU A 40 -5.40 -9.56 11.11
N ARG A 41 -4.13 -9.37 11.46
CA ARG A 41 -3.53 -8.04 11.65
C ARG A 41 -3.67 -7.14 10.41
N TYR A 42 -3.52 -7.71 9.21
CA TYR A 42 -3.63 -6.95 7.96
C TYR A 42 -5.08 -6.77 7.51
N ARG A 43 -6.00 -7.66 7.92
CA ARG A 43 -7.44 -7.45 7.75
C ARG A 43 -7.93 -6.25 8.56
N LEU A 44 -7.46 -6.12 9.81
CA LEU A 44 -7.73 -4.95 10.66
C LEU A 44 -7.12 -3.67 10.07
N MET A 45 -5.85 -3.73 9.66
CA MET A 45 -5.18 -2.60 9.00
C MET A 45 -5.91 -2.13 7.73
N LEU A 46 -6.34 -3.08 6.89
CA LEU A 46 -7.10 -2.79 5.67
C LEU A 46 -8.46 -2.14 6.00
N LEU A 47 -9.16 -2.61 7.04
CA LEU A 47 -10.43 -2.02 7.46
C LEU A 47 -10.27 -0.54 7.83
N GLU A 48 -9.24 -0.21 8.61
CA GLU A 48 -8.96 1.16 9.01
C GLU A 48 -8.50 2.04 7.84
N ALA A 49 -7.66 1.51 6.95
CA ALA A 49 -7.28 2.20 5.72
C ALA A 49 -8.51 2.51 4.83
N LEU A 50 -9.41 1.55 4.64
CA LEU A 50 -10.64 1.75 3.83
C LEU A 50 -11.62 2.77 4.42
N ARG A 51 -11.58 2.99 5.74
CA ARG A 51 -12.40 3.98 6.47
C ARG A 51 -11.81 5.39 6.46
N SER A 52 -10.52 5.52 6.11
CA SER A 52 -9.78 6.77 6.19
C SER A 52 -9.24 7.18 4.82
N THR A 53 -7.92 7.19 4.66
CA THR A 53 -7.21 7.75 3.50
C THR A 53 -7.13 6.77 2.33
N ARG A 54 -7.54 5.51 2.55
CA ARG A 54 -7.35 4.39 1.62
C ARG A 54 -5.88 4.16 1.27
N MET A 55 -4.97 4.58 2.14
CA MET A 55 -3.52 4.48 1.92
C MET A 55 -2.83 3.69 3.03
N PHE A 56 -1.77 2.97 2.66
CA PHE A 56 -0.80 2.37 3.57
C PHE A 56 0.52 2.13 2.84
N CYS A 57 1.62 1.98 3.58
CA CYS A 57 2.95 1.78 3.03
C CYS A 57 3.31 0.29 2.91
N ILE A 58 4.09 -0.06 1.88
CA ILE A 58 4.78 -1.35 1.79
C ILE A 58 6.23 -1.17 2.25
N GLY A 59 6.56 -1.78 3.39
CA GLY A 59 7.91 -1.88 3.92
C GLY A 59 8.52 -3.26 3.62
N LEU A 60 9.83 -3.30 3.47
CA LEU A 60 10.56 -4.53 3.24
C LEU A 60 11.28 -4.98 4.52
N ARG A 61 11.13 -6.25 4.88
CA ARG A 61 11.92 -6.86 5.95
C ARG A 61 13.40 -6.94 5.53
N SER A 62 14.31 -6.53 6.41
CA SER A 62 15.76 -6.66 6.21
C SER A 62 16.47 -6.94 7.53
N PRO A 63 17.28 -8.01 7.62
CA PRO A 63 18.05 -8.32 8.82
C PRO A 63 19.23 -7.36 9.06
N ASP A 64 19.63 -6.60 8.03
CA ASP A 64 20.78 -5.69 8.08
C ASP A 64 20.48 -4.38 8.81
N TYR A 65 19.21 -4.14 9.15
CA TYR A 65 18.76 -2.93 9.85
C TYR A 65 18.31 -3.26 11.28
N PRO A 66 18.65 -2.42 12.28
CA PRO A 66 18.25 -2.66 13.67
C PRO A 66 16.73 -2.80 13.90
N SER A 67 15.92 -2.11 13.08
CA SER A 67 14.45 -2.20 13.10
C SER A 67 13.90 -3.49 12.47
N GLY A 68 14.74 -4.24 11.77
CA GLY A 68 14.34 -5.38 10.94
C GLY A 68 13.63 -4.99 9.63
N ILE A 69 13.60 -3.69 9.27
CA ILE A 69 12.87 -3.14 8.12
C ILE A 69 13.76 -2.10 7.43
N LEU A 70 13.75 -2.06 6.09
CA LEU A 70 14.42 -0.99 5.35
C LEU A 70 13.89 0.40 5.77
N PRO A 71 14.75 1.44 5.79
CA PRO A 71 14.38 2.80 6.21
C PRO A 71 13.51 3.52 5.18
N THR A 72 13.16 2.85 4.08
CA THR A 72 12.27 3.42 3.08
C THR A 72 11.20 2.43 2.66
N SER A 73 10.02 2.98 2.39
CA SER A 73 8.82 2.29 1.97
C SER A 73 8.15 3.08 0.86
N THR A 74 7.17 2.49 0.19
CA THR A 74 6.34 3.21 -0.79
C THR A 74 4.92 3.30 -0.28
N ALA A 75 4.36 4.52 -0.25
CA ALA A 75 2.96 4.77 0.01
C ALA A 75 2.11 4.20 -1.14
N GLY A 76 1.14 3.38 -0.80
CA GLY A 76 0.21 2.77 -1.73
C GLY A 76 -1.22 3.29 -1.54
N LEU A 77 -1.94 3.49 -2.64
CA LEU A 77 -3.36 3.81 -2.67
C LEU A 77 -4.17 2.57 -3.06
N ILE A 78 -5.17 2.23 -2.24
CA ILE A 78 -6.11 1.14 -2.52
C ILE A 78 -7.00 1.54 -3.71
N ARG A 79 -6.75 0.96 -4.88
CA ARG A 79 -7.53 1.22 -6.11
C ARG A 79 -8.76 0.33 -6.24
N ALA A 80 -8.67 -0.91 -5.77
CA ALA A 80 -9.78 -1.85 -5.75
C ALA A 80 -9.62 -2.81 -4.58
N CYS A 81 -10.71 -3.15 -3.89
CA CYS A 81 -10.71 -4.11 -2.81
C CYS A 81 -11.99 -4.94 -2.85
N ARG A 82 -11.85 -6.27 -2.88
CA ARG A 82 -12.97 -7.21 -2.84
C ARG A 82 -12.86 -8.08 -1.59
N LYS A 83 -13.75 -7.84 -0.63
CA LYS A 83 -13.90 -8.67 0.56
C LYS A 83 -14.60 -9.98 0.21
N GLN A 84 -14.11 -11.07 0.77
CA GLN A 84 -14.67 -12.42 0.60
C GLN A 84 -15.58 -12.79 1.79
N PRO A 85 -16.48 -13.78 1.65
CA PRO A 85 -17.37 -14.21 2.74
C PRO A 85 -16.63 -14.70 4.00
N ASP A 86 -15.45 -15.30 3.87
CA ASP A 86 -14.58 -15.68 4.98
C ASP A 86 -13.86 -14.49 5.65
N GLY A 87 -14.06 -13.29 5.08
CA GLY A 87 -13.53 -12.02 5.50
C GLY A 87 -12.07 -11.75 5.12
N THR A 88 -11.43 -12.59 4.30
CA THR A 88 -10.20 -12.26 3.57
C THR A 88 -10.50 -11.25 2.45
N SER A 89 -9.48 -10.72 1.77
CA SER A 89 -9.70 -9.74 0.68
C SER A 89 -8.66 -9.84 -0.44
N HIS A 90 -9.10 -9.64 -1.68
CA HIS A 90 -8.21 -9.31 -2.80
C HIS A 90 -8.12 -7.80 -2.98
N LEU A 91 -6.91 -7.27 -3.05
CA LEU A 91 -6.60 -5.85 -3.08
C LEU A 91 -5.70 -5.53 -4.28
N MET A 92 -5.98 -4.42 -4.97
CA MET A 92 -5.06 -3.79 -5.92
C MET A 92 -4.52 -2.50 -5.31
N LEU A 93 -3.22 -2.48 -5.00
CA LEU A 93 -2.54 -1.35 -4.39
C LEU A 93 -1.67 -0.64 -5.43
N TYR A 94 -1.91 0.66 -5.65
CA TYR A 94 -1.13 1.47 -6.59
C TYR A 94 -0.05 2.27 -5.85
N GLY A 95 1.21 2.18 -6.27
CA GLY A 95 2.30 2.93 -5.68
C GLY A 95 2.21 4.41 -6.03
N VAL A 96 2.18 5.26 -5.01
CA VAL A 96 2.04 6.71 -5.15
C VAL A 96 3.39 7.39 -5.07
N GLN A 97 4.08 7.26 -3.94
CA GLN A 97 5.32 7.97 -3.65
C GLN A 97 6.16 7.19 -2.64
N ARG A 98 7.47 7.36 -2.72
CA ARG A 98 8.47 6.76 -1.83
C ARG A 98 8.97 7.80 -0.82
#